data_AF-A0AAN4YHR1-F1
#
_entry.id   AF-A0AAN4YHR1-F1
#
_cell.length_a   1.000
_cell.length_b   1.000
_cell.length_c   1.000
_cell.angle_alpha   90.00
_cell.angle_beta   90.00
_cell.angle_gamma   90.00
#
_symmetry.space_group_name_H-M   'P 1'
#
loop_
_entity.id
_entity.type
_entity.pdbx_description
1 polymer ?
#
loop_
_entity_poly.entity_id
_entity_poly.type
_entity_poly.pdbx_seq_one_letter_code
_entity_poly.pdbx_strand_id
1 'polypeptide(L)'
;MIYNGLDPEDVYFTDSNSEFISSGQVTQAPHLRAQHPRISLKTSEGWTVDEAVEFYSGTFAIDAELGLTGKVSHETHRNTALFNPYSTAAVLRRVPNLRITADFSHWVVVCERLLDTHEEDKQILSAVIPHVTHIHARMGTTQSSQCPDPTHEVFKEERRFFETVWKQIIDATATASEPITFVPEYG
;
A
#
# COMPACT_ATOMS: atom_id res chain seq x y z
N MET A 1 15.05 20.52 -4.42
CA MET A 1 15.26 20.51 -2.96
C MET A 1 13.89 20.54 -2.34
N ILE A 2 13.27 19.37 -2.15
CA ILE A 2 11.90 19.25 -1.64
C ILE A 2 11.90 19.07 -0.12
N TYR A 3 13.04 18.74 0.48
CA TYR A 3 13.15 18.61 1.93
C TYR A 3 13.65 19.85 2.66
N ASN A 4 12.70 20.62 3.19
CA ASN A 4 12.77 21.34 4.46
C ASN A 4 11.43 21.14 5.18
N GLY A 5 11.26 19.98 5.83
CA GLY A 5 10.07 19.65 6.61
C GLY A 5 8.99 18.96 5.78
N LEU A 6 8.89 17.63 5.95
CA LEU A 6 7.55 17.04 5.91
C LEU A 6 6.76 17.73 7.01
N ASP A 7 5.66 18.39 6.65
CA ASP A 7 4.78 18.95 7.65
C ASP A 7 4.24 17.77 8.49
N PRO A 8 4.32 17.81 9.82
CA PRO A 8 3.57 16.91 10.69
C PRO A 8 2.11 16.66 10.23
N GLU A 9 1.48 17.64 9.59
CA GLU A 9 0.13 17.56 9.00
C GLU A 9 0.03 16.69 7.73
N ASP A 10 1.14 16.37 7.04
CA ASP A 10 1.15 15.53 5.83
C ASP A 10 1.23 14.02 6.14
N VAL A 11 1.50 13.69 7.41
CA VAL A 11 1.62 12.32 7.91
C VAL A 11 0.31 11.94 8.60
N TYR A 12 -0.49 11.11 7.93
CA TYR A 12 -1.72 10.56 8.50
C TYR A 12 -1.58 9.07 8.80
N PHE A 13 -1.97 8.68 10.01
CA PHE A 13 -2.04 7.29 10.43
C PHE A 13 -3.47 6.83 10.27
N THR A 14 -3.65 5.61 9.75
CA THR A 14 -4.97 4.99 9.63
C THR A 14 -5.04 3.78 10.55
N ASP A 15 -5.96 3.79 11.51
CA ASP A 15 -6.23 2.62 12.33
C ASP A 15 -7.16 1.63 11.58
N SER A 16 -7.66 0.59 12.26
CA SER A 16 -8.49 -0.44 11.62
C SER A 16 -9.87 0.07 11.19
N ASN A 17 -10.17 1.34 11.50
CA ASN A 17 -11.43 2.02 11.21
C ASN A 17 -11.25 3.16 10.21
N SER A 18 -10.07 3.28 9.57
CA SER A 18 -9.78 4.30 8.55
C SER A 18 -9.87 5.75 9.06
N GLU A 19 -9.71 5.99 10.37
CA GLU A 19 -9.64 7.35 10.92
C GLU A 19 -8.26 7.98 10.63
N PHE A 20 -8.26 9.21 10.10
CA PHE A 20 -7.04 9.98 9.82
C PHE A 20 -6.51 10.63 11.11
N ILE A 21 -5.31 10.25 11.54
CA ILE A 21 -4.65 10.83 12.73
C ILE A 21 -3.41 11.59 12.28
N SER A 22 -3.28 12.89 12.56
CA SER A 22 -2.08 13.66 12.21
C SER A 22 -0.88 13.25 13.07
N SER A 23 0.36 13.47 12.62
CA SER A 23 1.55 13.06 13.41
C SER A 23 1.66 13.72 14.78
N GLY A 24 1.05 14.89 14.98
CA GLY A 24 0.93 15.54 16.29
C GLY A 24 0.13 14.71 17.31
N GLN A 25 -0.74 13.81 16.84
CA GLN A 25 -1.59 12.97 17.69
C GLN A 25 -1.00 11.57 17.94
N VAL A 26 0.00 11.12 17.17
CA VAL A 26 0.61 9.79 17.33
C VAL A 26 1.41 9.63 18.61
N THR A 27 2.02 10.72 19.08
CA THR A 27 2.67 10.75 20.40
C THR A 27 1.68 10.60 21.56
N GLN A 28 0.38 10.85 21.33
CA GLN A 28 -0.69 10.80 22.33
C GLN A 28 -1.56 9.53 22.25
N ALA A 29 -1.24 8.60 21.36
CA ALA A 29 -2.02 7.38 21.12
C ALA A 29 -1.22 6.10 21.47
N PRO A 30 -1.18 5.69 22.77
CA PRO A 30 -0.43 4.51 23.22
C PRO A 30 -0.81 3.20 22.50
N HIS A 31 -2.03 3.12 21.95
CA HIS A 31 -2.54 1.95 21.23
C HIS A 31 -1.87 1.74 19.85
N LEU A 32 -1.37 2.81 19.21
CA LEU A 32 -0.62 2.70 17.94
C LEU A 32 0.73 2.00 18.08
N ARG A 33 1.28 1.90 19.31
CA ARG A 33 2.51 1.15 19.57
C ARG A 33 2.32 -0.36 19.61
N ALA A 34 1.08 -0.83 19.80
CA ALA A 34 0.79 -2.23 20.11
C ALA A 34 0.51 -3.12 18.89
N GLN A 35 0.20 -2.55 17.72
CA GLN A 35 -0.09 -3.28 16.49
C GLN A 35 0.39 -2.44 15.32
N HIS A 36 1.18 -3.03 14.40
CA HIS A 36 1.80 -2.40 13.22
C HIS A 36 1.06 -1.14 12.72
N PRO A 37 1.49 0.09 13.09
CA PRO A 37 0.79 1.29 12.67
C PRO A 37 0.85 1.43 11.14
N ARG A 38 -0.34 1.46 10.53
CA ARG A 38 -0.51 1.71 9.10
C ARG A 38 -0.43 3.22 8.87
N ILE A 39 0.31 3.65 7.86
CA ILE A 39 0.47 5.06 7.54
C ILE A 39 0.15 5.28 6.08
N SER A 40 -0.94 6.00 5.82
CA SER A 40 -1.23 6.52 4.49
C SER A 40 -0.70 7.95 4.43
N LEU A 41 0.51 8.08 3.89
CA LEU A 41 1.13 9.39 3.69
C LEU A 41 0.53 10.07 2.46
N LYS A 42 0.17 11.36 2.57
CA LYS A 42 -0.26 12.13 1.40
C LYS A 42 0.92 12.34 0.47
N THR A 43 0.92 11.60 -0.63
CA THR A 43 1.80 11.82 -1.78
C THR A 43 0.95 12.16 -3.00
N SER A 44 1.57 12.53 -4.13
CA SER A 44 0.85 12.95 -5.34
C SER A 44 1.19 12.05 -6.52
N GLU A 45 0.18 11.74 -7.34
CA GLU A 45 0.36 11.05 -8.63
C GLU A 45 1.14 11.88 -9.67
N GLY A 46 1.19 13.21 -9.48
CA GLY A 46 1.94 14.13 -10.34
C GLY A 46 3.45 14.18 -10.05
N TRP A 47 3.92 13.50 -9.00
CA TRP A 47 5.33 13.45 -8.66
C TRP A 47 6.13 12.62 -9.65
N THR A 48 7.34 13.07 -9.95
CA THR A 48 8.36 12.25 -10.60
C THR A 48 8.81 11.13 -9.66
N VAL A 49 9.42 10.09 -10.23
CA VAL A 49 10.00 8.99 -9.44
C VAL A 49 11.08 9.50 -8.48
N ASP A 50 11.84 10.55 -8.85
CA ASP A 50 12.84 11.15 -7.97
C ASP A 50 12.22 11.77 -6.72
N GLU A 51 11.12 12.52 -6.90
CA GLU A 51 10.40 13.16 -5.79
C GLU A 51 9.77 12.11 -4.86
N ALA A 52 9.16 11.07 -5.43
CA ALA A 52 8.63 9.96 -4.65
C ALA A 52 9.72 9.22 -3.86
N VAL A 53 10.89 9.00 -4.48
CA VAL A 53 12.04 8.35 -3.81
C VAL A 53 12.61 9.23 -2.71
N GLU A 54 12.76 10.54 -2.93
CA GLU A 54 13.17 11.51 -1.90
C GLU A 54 12.23 11.44 -0.70
N PHE A 55 10.92 11.48 -0.95
CA PHE A 55 9.88 11.38 0.08
C PHE A 55 9.94 10.07 0.87
N TYR A 56 9.83 8.92 0.20
CA TYR A 56 9.79 7.61 0.87
C TYR A 56 11.11 7.24 1.54
N SER A 57 12.25 7.77 1.07
CA SER A 57 13.51 7.59 1.79
C SER A 57 13.56 8.43 3.06
N GLY A 58 12.94 9.61 3.05
CA GLY A 58 12.88 10.52 4.19
C GLY A 58 12.00 10.02 5.34
N THR A 59 11.01 9.16 5.07
CA THR A 59 10.11 8.62 6.10
C THR A 59 10.85 7.83 7.16
N PHE A 60 11.94 7.14 6.81
CA PHE A 60 12.69 6.30 7.74
C PHE A 60 13.26 7.05 8.94
N ALA A 61 13.63 8.33 8.77
CA ALA A 61 14.09 9.17 9.88
C ALA A 61 12.96 9.45 10.86
N ILE A 62 11.77 9.79 10.34
CA ILE A 62 10.56 10.04 11.14
C ILE A 62 10.12 8.77 11.85
N ASP A 63 10.13 7.64 11.15
CA ASP A 63 9.81 6.33 11.75
C ASP A 63 10.72 6.04 12.94
N ALA A 64 12.02 6.33 12.81
CA ALA A 64 12.98 6.15 13.90
C ALA A 64 12.70 7.08 15.09
N GLU A 65 12.45 8.37 14.82
CA GLU A 65 12.10 9.36 15.84
C GLU A 65 10.83 8.99 16.62
N LEU A 66 9.85 8.39 15.95
CA LEU A 66 8.58 7.95 16.55
C LEU A 66 8.63 6.55 17.18
N GLY A 67 9.74 5.82 17.04
CA GLY A 67 9.87 4.43 17.52
C GLY A 67 9.08 3.41 16.70
N LEU A 68 8.88 3.71 15.41
CA LEU A 68 8.10 2.96 14.43
C LEU A 68 8.97 2.29 13.35
N THR A 69 10.30 2.30 13.48
CA THR A 69 11.23 1.66 12.53
C THR A 69 10.77 0.26 12.14
N GLY A 70 10.59 0.04 10.83
CA GLY A 70 10.20 -1.25 10.27
C GLY A 70 8.73 -1.62 10.47
N LYS A 71 7.90 -0.72 10.99
CA LYS A 71 6.46 -0.98 11.23
C LYS A 71 5.54 -0.27 10.27
N VAL A 72 6.02 0.80 9.65
CA VAL A 72 5.26 1.67 8.75
C VAL A 72 5.12 1.02 7.39
N SER A 73 3.90 1.02 6.85
CA SER A 73 3.56 0.46 5.55
C SER A 73 2.70 1.44 4.76
N HIS A 74 3.03 1.66 3.48
CA HIS A 74 2.43 2.67 2.62
C HIS A 74 1.48 2.05 1.59
N GLU A 75 0.27 2.60 1.53
CA GLU A 75 -0.80 2.07 0.69
C GLU A 75 -0.64 2.40 -0.80
N THR A 76 -0.92 1.42 -1.64
CA THR A 76 -1.15 1.66 -3.07
C THR A 76 -2.55 2.27 -3.25
N HIS A 77 -2.62 3.56 -3.57
CA HIS A 77 -3.92 4.25 -3.71
C HIS A 77 -3.89 5.24 -4.89
N ARG A 78 -5.05 5.48 -5.52
CA ARG A 78 -5.17 6.53 -6.56
C ARG A 78 -4.77 7.90 -6.01
N ASN A 79 -4.31 8.83 -6.85
CA ASN A 79 -3.84 10.16 -6.43
C ASN A 79 -2.57 10.17 -5.56
N THR A 80 -1.91 9.02 -5.32
CA THR A 80 -0.64 8.92 -4.58
C THR A 80 0.53 8.66 -5.52
N ALA A 81 1.77 8.77 -5.05
CA ALA A 81 2.95 8.38 -5.82
C ALA A 81 3.00 6.87 -6.16
N LEU A 82 2.21 6.04 -5.45
CA LEU A 82 2.11 4.59 -5.64
C LEU A 82 0.82 4.18 -6.39
N PHE A 83 0.23 5.10 -7.15
CA PHE A 83 -1.08 4.92 -7.80
C PHE A 83 -1.12 3.86 -8.91
N ASN A 84 0.02 3.44 -9.44
CA ASN A 84 0.10 2.46 -10.52
C ASN A 84 1.29 1.49 -10.31
N PRO A 85 1.21 0.27 -10.87
CA PRO A 85 2.20 -0.78 -10.63
C PRO A 85 3.62 -0.39 -11.09
N TYR A 86 3.74 0.37 -12.18
CA TYR A 86 5.02 0.75 -12.78
C TYR A 86 5.77 1.79 -11.94
N SER A 87 5.06 2.83 -11.47
CA SER A 87 5.62 3.85 -10.57
C SER A 87 6.04 3.21 -9.25
N THR A 88 5.20 2.35 -8.67
CA THR A 88 5.54 1.63 -7.44
C THR A 88 6.77 0.76 -7.62
N ALA A 89 6.86 -0.04 -8.68
CA ALA A 89 8.06 -0.84 -8.95
C ALA A 89 9.32 0.04 -9.15
N ALA A 90 9.19 1.22 -9.78
CA ALA A 90 10.30 2.15 -9.94
C ALA A 90 10.79 2.74 -8.61
N VAL A 91 9.88 3.06 -7.69
CA VAL A 91 10.20 3.50 -6.33
C VAL A 91 10.86 2.36 -5.55
N LEU A 92 10.28 1.15 -5.54
CA LEU A 92 10.80 0.01 -4.78
C LEU A 92 12.21 -0.42 -5.20
N ARG A 93 12.56 -0.29 -6.49
CA ARG A 93 13.94 -0.52 -6.94
C ARG A 93 14.97 0.41 -6.29
N ARG A 94 14.54 1.60 -5.87
CA ARG A 94 15.40 2.65 -5.28
C ARG A 94 15.25 2.74 -3.76
N VAL A 95 14.13 2.27 -3.23
CA VAL A 95 13.82 2.22 -1.80
C VAL A 95 13.41 0.78 -1.43
N PRO A 96 14.35 -0.19 -1.47
CA PRO A 96 14.02 -1.62 -1.36
C PRO A 96 13.49 -2.04 0.02
N ASN A 97 13.68 -1.21 1.05
CA ASN A 97 13.15 -1.48 2.39
C ASN A 97 11.77 -0.86 2.62
N LEU A 98 11.20 -0.18 1.62
CA LEU A 98 9.85 0.39 1.73
C LEU A 98 8.83 -0.75 1.86
N ARG A 99 7.95 -0.65 2.85
CA ARG A 99 6.90 -1.63 3.11
C ARG A 99 5.60 -1.15 2.49
N ILE A 100 4.87 -2.07 1.86
CA ILE A 100 3.66 -1.78 1.09
C ILE A 100 2.43 -2.36 1.77
N THR A 101 1.38 -1.54 1.81
CA THR A 101 0.01 -1.97 2.05
C THR A 101 -0.64 -2.17 0.68
N ALA A 102 -0.92 -3.41 0.31
CA ALA A 102 -1.46 -3.74 -1.00
C ALA A 102 -2.98 -3.53 -1.02
N ASP A 103 -3.41 -2.44 -1.64
CA ASP A 103 -4.75 -2.29 -2.22
C ASP A 103 -4.63 -2.23 -3.75
N PHE A 104 -4.51 -3.41 -4.37
CA PHE A 104 -4.35 -3.51 -5.82
C PHE A 104 -5.65 -3.25 -6.59
N SER A 105 -6.77 -3.01 -5.91
CA SER A 105 -8.01 -2.58 -6.58
C SER A 105 -7.84 -1.24 -7.28
N HIS A 106 -7.01 -0.35 -6.70
CA HIS A 106 -6.64 0.92 -7.33
C HIS A 106 -5.85 0.72 -8.61
N TRP A 107 -4.93 -0.24 -8.65
CA TRP A 107 -4.15 -0.52 -9.86
C TRP A 107 -5.00 -1.12 -10.97
N VAL A 108 -5.91 -2.04 -10.63
CA VAL A 108 -6.81 -2.65 -11.60
C VAL A 108 -7.66 -1.60 -12.32
N VAL A 109 -8.22 -0.63 -11.59
CA VAL A 109 -9.00 0.46 -12.21
C VAL A 109 -8.12 1.44 -12.97
N VAL A 110 -6.94 1.81 -12.45
CA VAL A 110 -6.01 2.74 -13.13
C VAL A 110 -5.48 2.17 -14.45
N CYS A 111 -5.20 0.86 -14.48
CA CYS A 111 -4.74 0.19 -15.69
C CYS A 111 -5.88 -0.29 -16.59
N GLU A 112 -7.14 -0.16 -16.14
CA GLU A 112 -8.35 -0.66 -16.81
C GLU A 112 -8.28 -2.15 -17.18
N ARG A 113 -7.55 -2.96 -16.40
CA ARG A 113 -7.33 -4.39 -16.66
C ARG A 113 -6.89 -5.14 -15.40
N LEU A 114 -7.10 -6.45 -15.41
CA LEU A 114 -6.51 -7.36 -14.42
C LEU A 114 -5.00 -7.50 -14.72
N LEU A 115 -4.19 -7.45 -13.65
CA LEU A 115 -2.72 -7.51 -13.73
C LEU A 115 -2.21 -8.95 -13.80
N ASP A 116 -2.84 -9.78 -14.62
CA ASP A 116 -2.45 -11.17 -14.90
C ASP A 116 -2.60 -11.49 -16.40
N THR A 117 -2.81 -10.46 -17.22
CA THR A 117 -3.11 -10.57 -18.65
C THR A 117 -1.85 -10.68 -19.49
N HIS A 118 -0.78 -9.99 -19.11
CA HIS A 118 0.49 -9.95 -19.81
C HIS A 118 1.62 -10.46 -18.94
N GLU A 119 2.71 -10.91 -19.58
CA GLU A 119 3.88 -11.38 -18.84
C GLU A 119 4.55 -10.27 -18.02
N GLU A 120 4.49 -9.03 -18.51
CA GLU A 120 4.96 -7.85 -17.79
C GLU A 120 4.21 -7.67 -16.45
N ASP A 121 2.92 -8.02 -16.39
CA ASP A 121 2.15 -7.91 -15.15
C ASP A 121 2.67 -8.82 -14.06
N LYS A 122 2.95 -10.07 -14.45
CA LYS A 122 3.52 -11.06 -13.53
C LYS A 122 4.89 -10.62 -13.04
N GLN A 123 5.70 -10.03 -13.92
CA GLN A 123 7.01 -9.49 -13.56
C GLN A 123 6.88 -8.34 -12.55
N ILE A 124 5.92 -7.43 -12.76
CA ILE A 124 5.71 -6.31 -11.84
C ILE A 124 5.15 -6.79 -10.51
N LEU A 125 4.14 -7.67 -10.50
CA LEU A 125 3.63 -8.27 -9.27
C LEU A 125 4.75 -8.99 -8.51
N SER A 126 5.57 -9.80 -9.20
CA SER A 126 6.71 -10.48 -8.58
C SER A 126 7.75 -9.51 -7.99
N ALA A 127 7.88 -8.30 -8.53
CA ALA A 127 8.78 -7.29 -8.01
C ALA A 127 8.21 -6.55 -6.78
N VAL A 128 6.88 -6.41 -6.68
CA VAL A 128 6.21 -5.68 -5.59
C VAL A 128 5.90 -6.59 -4.41
N ILE A 129 5.42 -7.80 -4.67
CA ILE A 129 4.92 -8.76 -3.67
C ILE A 129 5.87 -8.92 -2.47
N PRO A 130 7.20 -9.07 -2.63
CA PRO A 130 8.11 -9.22 -1.50
C PRO A 130 8.14 -8.05 -0.51
N HIS A 131 7.65 -6.87 -0.91
CA HIS A 131 7.59 -5.67 -0.08
C HIS A 131 6.26 -5.53 0.66
N VAL A 132 5.28 -6.40 0.40
CA VAL A 132 3.93 -6.29 0.95
C VAL A 132 3.87 -6.86 2.37
N THR A 133 3.39 -6.04 3.30
CA THR A 133 3.34 -6.39 4.73
C THR A 133 1.93 -6.26 5.32
N HIS A 134 1.03 -5.62 4.56
CA HIS A 134 -0.39 -5.53 4.86
C HIS A 134 -1.22 -5.67 3.57
N ILE A 135 -2.39 -6.29 3.65
CA ILE A 135 -3.34 -6.38 2.54
C ILE A 135 -4.62 -5.63 2.91
N HIS A 136 -5.02 -4.68 2.07
CA HIS A 136 -6.40 -4.22 2.04
C HIS A 136 -7.15 -5.18 1.10
N ALA A 137 -7.96 -6.05 1.67
CA ALA A 137 -8.65 -7.12 0.95
C ALA A 137 -9.91 -6.59 0.24
N ARG A 138 -9.73 -5.50 -0.51
CA ARG A 138 -10.73 -4.92 -1.41
C ARG A 138 -10.62 -5.59 -2.78
N MET A 139 -11.77 -6.00 -3.31
CA MET A 139 -11.88 -6.43 -4.69
C MET A 139 -12.39 -5.26 -5.54
N GLY A 140 -11.66 -4.91 -6.60
CA GLY A 140 -12.11 -3.95 -7.61
C GLY A 140 -12.58 -4.62 -8.91
N THR A 141 -13.00 -3.80 -9.85
CA THR A 141 -13.21 -4.17 -11.27
C THR A 141 -12.34 -3.27 -12.13
N THR A 142 -12.26 -3.55 -13.43
CA THR A 142 -11.54 -2.69 -14.38
C THR A 142 -12.14 -1.28 -14.51
N GLN A 143 -13.29 -1.01 -13.88
CA GLN A 143 -14.03 0.25 -13.97
C GLN A 143 -14.33 0.89 -12.60
N SER A 144 -13.97 0.23 -11.50
CA SER A 144 -14.22 0.71 -10.14
C SER A 144 -13.22 0.09 -9.18
N SER A 145 -12.66 0.88 -8.25
CA SER A 145 -11.84 0.31 -7.18
C SER A 145 -12.68 -0.56 -6.23
N GLN A 146 -14.00 -0.37 -6.17
CA GLN A 146 -14.90 -1.17 -5.35
C GLN A 146 -15.82 -2.02 -6.22
N CYS A 147 -15.72 -3.36 -6.09
CA CYS A 147 -16.67 -4.28 -6.67
C CYS A 147 -18.00 -4.22 -5.90
N PRO A 148 -19.15 -4.08 -6.60
CA PRO A 148 -20.44 -3.91 -5.94
C PRO A 148 -20.96 -5.19 -5.27
N ASP A 149 -20.68 -6.36 -5.84
CA ASP A 149 -21.02 -7.65 -5.23
C ASP A 149 -19.92 -8.67 -5.53
N PRO A 150 -18.92 -8.81 -4.64
CA PRO A 150 -17.83 -9.73 -4.88
C PRO A 150 -18.23 -11.20 -5.00
N THR A 151 -19.46 -11.56 -4.60
CA THR A 151 -19.96 -12.93 -4.66
C THR A 151 -20.72 -13.26 -5.94
N HIS A 152 -21.12 -12.26 -6.73
CA HIS A 152 -21.83 -12.47 -7.99
C HIS A 152 -20.93 -13.12 -9.06
N GLU A 153 -21.50 -14.05 -9.84
CA GLU A 153 -20.79 -14.82 -10.88
C GLU A 153 -20.17 -13.94 -11.97
N VAL A 154 -20.76 -12.77 -12.22
CA VAL A 154 -20.24 -11.80 -13.21
C VAL A 154 -18.83 -11.31 -12.87
N PHE A 155 -18.44 -11.31 -11.59
CA PHE A 155 -17.13 -10.86 -11.12
C PHE A 155 -16.18 -12.01 -10.77
N LYS A 156 -16.42 -13.20 -11.31
CA LYS A 156 -15.61 -14.38 -10.99
C LYS A 156 -14.14 -14.24 -11.39
N GLU A 157 -13.86 -13.53 -12.48
CA GLU A 157 -12.49 -13.35 -12.97
C GLU A 157 -11.74 -12.35 -12.09
N GLU A 158 -12.37 -11.23 -11.69
CA GLU A 158 -11.86 -10.32 -10.68
C GLU A 158 -11.56 -11.08 -9.39
N ARG A 159 -12.53 -11.84 -8.88
CA ARG A 159 -12.37 -12.62 -7.65
C ARG A 159 -11.21 -13.59 -7.73
N ARG A 160 -11.13 -14.35 -8.82
CA ARG A 160 -10.03 -15.28 -9.08
C ARG A 160 -8.69 -14.54 -9.06
N PHE A 161 -8.59 -13.39 -9.71
CA PHE A 161 -7.38 -12.57 -9.74
C PHE A 161 -6.97 -12.14 -8.32
N PHE A 162 -7.85 -11.49 -7.57
CA PHE A 162 -7.54 -10.99 -6.22
C PHE A 162 -7.19 -12.13 -5.26
N GLU A 163 -7.96 -13.22 -5.25
CA GLU A 163 -7.63 -14.39 -4.42
C GLU A 163 -6.28 -15.00 -4.78
N THR A 164 -5.94 -15.04 -6.07
CA THR A 164 -4.64 -15.55 -6.53
C THR A 164 -3.51 -14.66 -6.04
N VAL A 165 -3.65 -13.34 -6.19
CA VAL A 165 -2.62 -12.39 -5.78
C VAL A 165 -2.46 -12.36 -4.26
N TRP A 166 -3.54 -12.38 -3.49
CA TRP A 166 -3.46 -12.44 -2.03
C TRP A 166 -2.75 -13.71 -1.56
N LYS A 167 -3.02 -14.86 -2.17
CA LYS A 167 -2.28 -16.11 -1.88
C LYS A 167 -0.80 -15.97 -2.20
N GLN A 168 -0.43 -15.41 -3.36
CA GLN A 168 0.97 -15.18 -3.71
C GLN A 168 1.68 -14.27 -2.71
N ILE A 169 0.99 -13.23 -2.21
CA ILE A 169 1.53 -12.36 -1.17
C ILE A 169 1.76 -13.15 0.12
N ILE A 170 0.75 -13.87 0.60
CA ILE A 170 0.83 -14.67 1.84
C ILE A 170 1.98 -15.68 1.73
N ASP A 171 2.08 -16.40 0.61
CA ASP A 171 3.11 -17.41 0.38
C ASP A 171 4.53 -16.80 0.34
N ALA A 172 4.67 -15.57 -0.15
CA ALA A 172 5.96 -14.90 -0.30
C ALA A 172 6.45 -14.19 0.96
N THR A 173 5.55 -13.66 1.79
CA THR A 173 5.94 -12.74 2.88
C THR A 173 5.55 -13.19 4.27
N ALA A 174 4.55 -14.06 4.43
CA ALA A 174 4.12 -14.48 5.77
C ALA A 174 5.12 -15.45 6.40
N THR A 175 5.61 -15.12 7.59
CA THR A 175 6.43 -16.02 8.42
C THR A 175 5.82 -16.16 9.80
N ALA A 176 6.26 -17.18 10.56
CA ALA A 176 5.78 -17.37 11.94
C ALA A 176 6.13 -16.18 12.87
N SER A 177 7.24 -15.49 12.60
CA SER A 177 7.69 -14.32 13.36
C SER A 177 7.13 -12.99 12.86
N GLU A 178 6.72 -12.93 11.60
CA GLU A 178 6.17 -11.75 10.96
C GLU A 178 4.98 -12.18 10.09
N PRO A 179 3.79 -12.34 10.71
CA PRO A 179 2.60 -12.72 9.97
C PRO A 179 2.17 -11.53 9.10
N ILE A 180 1.66 -11.84 7.91
CA ILE A 180 0.96 -10.83 7.14
C ILE A 180 -0.39 -10.52 7.79
N THR A 181 -0.73 -9.25 7.83
CA THR A 181 -2.03 -8.78 8.31
C THR A 181 -2.89 -8.36 7.12
N PHE A 182 -4.20 -8.51 7.25
CA PHE A 182 -5.13 -8.03 6.24
C PHE A 182 -6.39 -7.46 6.89
N VAL A 183 -7.02 -6.51 6.22
CA VAL A 183 -8.33 -5.98 6.61
C VAL A 183 -9.30 -6.17 5.45
N PRO A 184 -10.47 -6.79 5.68
CA PRO A 184 -11.53 -6.76 4.69
C PRO A 184 -12.08 -5.33 4.62
N GLU A 185 -11.81 -4.63 3.52
CA GLU A 185 -12.53 -3.39 3.24
C GLU A 185 -13.88 -3.76 2.63
N TYR A 186 -14.92 -3.66 3.43
CA TYR A 186 -16.29 -3.63 2.94
C TYR A 186 -16.48 -2.37 2.10
N GLY A 187 -17.22 -2.50 0.99
CA GLY A 187 -17.81 -1.35 0.31
C GLY A 187 -18.86 -0.65 1.17
#